data_AF-A0A0T6YXF1-F1
#
_entry.id   AF-A0A0T6YXF1-F1
#
_cell.length_a   1.000
_cell.length_b   1.000
_cell.length_c   1.000
_cell.angle_alpha   90.00
_cell.angle_beta   90.00
_cell.angle_gamma   90.00
#
_symmetry.space_group_name_H-M   'P 1'
#
loop_
_entity.id
_entity.type
_entity.pdbx_description
1 polymer ?
#
loop_
_entity_poly.entity_id
_entity_poly.type
_entity_poly.pdbx_seq_one_letter_code
_entity_poly.pdbx_strand_id
1 'polypeptide(L)'
;MSGGRIIMIVGNGEVPDGAGTVIDAADIVVRFNDCRSVGPGGHKTDIVAVCNTGRPGLSMLGGGRWKTSAAVRQAREIWCVRSGAKFAAMRAGLAETNPDLDDFCDDYTIGFESFSRSTNRGFRVVPVAVHDQLDHDLGGFSPDPYVVPSSGLIVIADILSDIAMAGDDVVVAGFGHVGWQWHPFAAERRYVDALAASGRLRRLHPLSSSSQGA
;
A
#
# COMPACT_ATOMS: atom_id res chain seq x y z
N MET A 1 -7.65 -24.08 18.40
CA MET A 1 -6.61 -23.70 17.42
C MET A 1 -6.70 -22.19 17.30
N SER A 2 -5.75 -21.44 17.86
CA SER A 2 -5.78 -19.98 17.67
C SER A 2 -5.37 -19.72 16.23
N GLY A 3 -6.28 -19.20 15.40
CA GLY A 3 -5.96 -18.81 14.03
C GLY A 3 -4.91 -17.70 14.01
N GLY A 4 -4.13 -17.58 12.92
CA GLY A 4 -3.25 -16.44 12.72
C GLY A 4 -4.04 -15.15 12.49
N ARG A 5 -3.33 -14.04 12.38
CA ARG A 5 -3.92 -12.69 12.25
C ARG A 5 -4.56 -12.52 10.89
N ILE A 6 -5.64 -11.75 10.82
CA ILE A 6 -6.16 -11.22 9.56
C ILE A 6 -5.49 -9.88 9.29
N ILE A 7 -4.69 -9.82 8.23
CA ILE A 7 -4.01 -8.61 7.77
C ILE A 7 -4.76 -8.09 6.55
N MET A 8 -5.50 -7.00 6.74
CA MET A 8 -6.29 -6.35 5.70
C MET A 8 -5.51 -5.20 5.07
N ILE A 9 -5.22 -5.31 3.77
CA ILE A 9 -4.57 -4.28 2.98
C ILE A 9 -5.64 -3.61 2.12
N VAL A 10 -5.92 -2.33 2.38
CA VAL A 10 -7.03 -1.61 1.75
C VAL A 10 -6.51 -0.50 0.83
N GLY A 11 -6.48 -0.81 -0.47
CA GLY A 11 -6.19 0.16 -1.52
C GLY A 11 -7.21 1.30 -1.58
N ASN A 12 -6.88 2.34 -2.36
CA ASN A 12 -7.71 3.54 -2.50
C ASN A 12 -8.77 3.46 -3.61
N GLY A 13 -8.96 2.28 -4.22
CA GLY A 13 -10.04 2.03 -5.17
C GLY A 13 -11.35 1.67 -4.47
N GLU A 14 -12.37 1.34 -5.27
CA GLU A 14 -13.67 0.91 -4.77
C GLU A 14 -13.58 -0.41 -4.00
N VAL A 15 -14.32 -0.47 -2.89
CA VAL A 15 -14.47 -1.67 -2.07
C VAL A 15 -15.88 -2.23 -2.24
N PRO A 16 -16.09 -3.54 -2.06
CA PRO A 16 -17.42 -4.13 -2.11
C PRO A 16 -18.38 -3.53 -1.07
N ASP A 17 -19.68 -3.54 -1.36
CA ASP A 17 -20.71 -3.18 -0.38
C ASP A 17 -20.62 -4.06 0.87
N GLY A 18 -20.76 -3.44 2.05
CA GLY A 18 -20.64 -4.13 3.34
C GLY A 18 -19.21 -4.51 3.73
N ALA A 19 -18.19 -4.23 2.90
CA ALA A 19 -16.80 -4.54 3.20
C ALA A 19 -16.28 -3.84 4.47
N GLY A 20 -16.80 -2.64 4.79
CA GLY A 20 -16.33 -1.85 5.93
C GLY A 20 -16.35 -2.60 7.26
N THR A 21 -17.44 -3.32 7.56
CA THR A 21 -17.54 -4.11 8.80
C THR A 21 -16.52 -5.25 8.84
N VAL A 22 -16.27 -5.89 7.69
CA VAL A 22 -15.28 -6.98 7.58
C VAL A 22 -13.86 -6.45 7.72
N ILE A 23 -13.57 -5.30 7.12
CA ILE A 23 -12.28 -4.61 7.23
C ILE A 23 -12.02 -4.20 8.68
N ASP A 24 -13.01 -3.61 9.35
CA ASP A 24 -12.88 -3.11 10.72
C ASP A 24 -12.70 -4.22 11.76
N ALA A 25 -13.11 -5.45 11.43
CA ALA A 25 -12.94 -6.63 12.28
C ALA A 25 -11.55 -7.29 12.15
N ALA A 26 -10.73 -6.91 11.17
CA ALA A 26 -9.39 -7.47 10.99
C ALA A 26 -8.45 -7.08 12.14
N ASP A 27 -7.45 -7.91 12.43
CA ASP A 27 -6.45 -7.62 13.47
C ASP A 27 -5.55 -6.43 13.09
N ILE A 28 -5.22 -6.31 11.80
CA ILE A 28 -4.37 -5.26 11.25
C ILE A 28 -5.01 -4.71 9.98
N VAL A 29 -5.19 -3.38 9.91
CA VAL A 29 -5.64 -2.67 8.71
C VAL A 29 -4.57 -1.69 8.21
N VAL A 30 -4.13 -1.89 6.96
CA VAL A 30 -3.17 -1.03 6.25
C VAL A 30 -3.91 -0.19 5.21
N ARG A 31 -3.72 1.14 5.24
CA ARG A 31 -4.28 2.09 4.27
C ARG A 31 -3.20 2.95 3.63
N PHE A 32 -3.52 3.60 2.53
CA PHE A 32 -2.52 4.30 1.70
C PHE A 32 -2.74 5.80 1.60
N ASN A 33 -1.66 6.58 1.78
CA ASN A 33 -1.60 8.02 1.55
C ASN A 33 -2.73 8.76 2.30
N ASP A 34 -3.67 9.37 1.57
CA ASP A 34 -4.82 10.10 2.13
C ASP A 34 -5.94 9.20 2.67
N CYS A 35 -5.74 7.87 2.70
CA CYS A 35 -6.70 6.90 3.24
C CYS A 35 -8.11 7.04 2.63
N ARG A 36 -8.21 7.21 1.31
CA ARG A 36 -9.48 7.47 0.59
C ARG A 36 -10.52 6.36 0.75
N SER A 37 -10.09 5.16 1.13
CA SER A 37 -10.97 4.03 1.41
C SER A 37 -11.73 4.14 2.74
N VAL A 38 -11.42 5.11 3.61
CA VAL A 38 -12.14 5.32 4.87
C VAL A 38 -13.58 5.75 4.60
N GLY A 39 -14.51 5.21 5.38
CA GLY A 39 -15.95 5.34 5.14
C GLY A 39 -16.47 4.03 4.54
N PRO A 40 -16.64 3.92 3.21
CA PRO A 40 -17.12 2.69 2.57
C PRO A 40 -16.26 1.45 2.91
N GLY A 41 -14.94 1.63 3.03
CA GLY A 41 -14.00 0.58 3.41
C GLY A 41 -13.73 0.52 4.91
N GLY A 42 -14.66 0.96 5.75
CA GLY A 42 -14.51 0.97 7.21
C GLY A 42 -13.69 2.14 7.72
N HIS A 43 -13.43 2.17 9.03
CA HIS A 43 -12.74 3.25 9.70
C HIS A 43 -11.42 2.83 10.35
N LYS A 44 -11.27 1.55 10.73
CA LYS A 44 -10.07 1.03 11.36
C LYS A 44 -8.87 1.26 10.46
N THR A 45 -7.82 1.81 11.05
CA THR A 45 -6.55 2.13 10.42
C THR A 45 -5.45 1.92 11.45
N ASP A 46 -4.68 0.85 11.31
CA ASP A 46 -3.55 0.57 12.18
C ASP A 46 -2.26 1.14 11.59
N ILE A 47 -2.09 1.02 10.28
CA ILE A 47 -0.91 1.47 9.55
C ILE A 47 -1.34 2.39 8.40
N VAL A 48 -0.64 3.52 8.24
CA VAL A 48 -0.71 4.32 7.02
C VAL A 48 0.60 4.18 6.25
N ALA A 49 0.51 3.54 5.09
CA ALA A 49 1.58 3.42 4.12
C ALA A 49 1.58 4.64 3.18
N VAL A 50 2.67 5.41 3.17
CA VAL A 50 2.78 6.68 2.46
C VAL A 50 3.77 6.59 1.29
N CYS A 51 3.42 7.21 0.17
CA CYS A 51 4.38 7.62 -0.84
C CYS A 51 5.20 8.79 -0.28
N ASN A 52 6.38 8.48 0.24
CA ASN A 52 7.26 9.43 0.91
C ASN A 52 8.12 10.27 -0.04
N THR A 53 7.97 10.13 -1.36
CA THR A 53 8.72 10.91 -2.34
C THR A 53 7.84 11.83 -3.18
N GLY A 54 8.47 12.86 -3.75
CA GLY A 54 7.88 13.83 -4.67
C GLY A 54 6.63 14.54 -4.14
N ARG A 55 5.79 14.98 -5.07
CA ARG A 55 4.57 15.76 -4.76
C ARG A 55 3.66 15.14 -3.70
N PRO A 56 3.36 13.82 -3.71
CA PRO A 56 2.55 13.21 -2.66
C PRO A 56 3.16 13.36 -1.26
N GLY A 57 4.46 13.06 -1.11
CA GLY A 57 5.16 13.18 0.16
C GLY A 57 5.15 14.62 0.69
N LEU A 58 5.47 15.58 -0.18
CA LEU A 58 5.47 17.00 0.13
C LEU A 58 4.07 17.48 0.57
N SER A 59 3.03 17.12 -0.18
CA SER A 59 1.64 17.52 0.09
C SER A 59 1.15 17.04 1.46
N MET A 60 1.39 15.75 1.78
CA MET A 60 1.00 15.16 3.05
C MET A 60 1.68 15.86 4.25
N LEU A 61 2.94 16.27 4.10
CA LEU A 61 3.66 16.95 5.17
C LEU A 61 3.35 18.45 5.27
N GLY A 62 3.09 19.12 4.15
CA GLY A 62 2.96 20.59 4.06
C GLY A 62 1.61 21.17 4.49
N GLY A 63 0.52 20.40 4.43
CA GLY A 63 -0.84 20.96 4.48
C GLY A 63 -1.64 20.83 5.78
N GLY A 64 -1.11 20.21 6.84
CA GLY A 64 -1.80 19.94 8.11
C GLY A 64 -2.97 18.94 8.03
N ARG A 65 -3.83 19.05 7.00
CA ARG A 65 -5.03 18.25 6.77
C ARG A 65 -4.78 16.75 6.86
N TRP A 66 -3.77 16.25 6.16
CA TRP A 66 -3.38 14.83 6.20
C TRP A 66 -3.06 14.37 7.63
N LYS A 67 -2.17 15.09 8.32
CA LYS A 67 -1.76 14.83 9.72
C LYS A 67 -2.94 14.83 10.68
N THR A 68 -3.94 15.67 10.41
CA THR A 68 -5.16 15.80 11.22
C THR A 68 -6.32 14.89 10.76
N SER A 69 -6.17 14.06 9.73
CA SER A 69 -7.26 13.16 9.33
C SER A 69 -7.53 12.10 10.42
N ALA A 70 -8.76 11.60 10.51
CA ALA A 70 -9.12 10.62 11.54
C ALA A 70 -8.30 9.32 11.42
N ALA A 71 -8.11 8.83 10.19
CA ALA A 71 -7.34 7.63 9.90
C ALA A 71 -5.86 7.79 10.28
N VAL A 72 -5.24 8.91 9.88
CA VAL A 72 -3.85 9.20 10.29
C VAL A 72 -3.77 9.39 11.80
N ARG A 73 -4.77 10.00 12.46
CA ARG A 73 -4.81 10.13 13.94
C ARG A 73 -4.90 8.77 14.66
N GLN A 74 -5.65 7.83 14.12
CA GLN A 74 -5.82 6.49 14.69
C GLN A 74 -4.60 5.58 14.48
N ALA A 75 -3.90 5.73 13.35
CA ALA A 75 -2.80 4.85 12.99
C ALA A 75 -1.70 4.83 14.05
N ARG A 76 -1.29 3.61 14.44
CA ARG A 76 -0.18 3.36 15.36
C ARG A 76 1.18 3.42 14.68
N GLU A 77 1.19 3.27 13.36
CA GLU A 77 2.42 3.21 12.56
C GLU A 77 2.29 3.97 11.24
N ILE A 78 3.38 4.59 10.80
CA ILE A 78 3.52 5.19 9.47
C ILE A 78 4.65 4.47 8.72
N TRP A 79 4.36 3.98 7.52
CA TRP A 79 5.32 3.26 6.69
C TRP A 79 5.67 4.06 5.43
N CYS A 80 6.93 4.41 5.25
CA CYS A 80 7.43 4.98 4.00
C CYS A 80 7.63 3.85 2.98
N VAL A 81 6.88 3.90 1.89
CA VAL A 81 6.82 2.81 0.90
C VAL A 81 7.97 2.88 -0.11
N ARG A 82 8.66 4.02 -0.23
CA ARG A 82 9.74 4.23 -1.19
C ARG A 82 11.08 4.24 -0.46
N SER A 83 11.93 3.27 -0.76
CA SER A 83 13.32 3.31 -0.31
C SER A 83 14.06 4.51 -0.91
N GLY A 84 14.59 5.39 -0.05
CA GLY A 84 15.33 6.58 -0.47
C GLY A 84 16.55 6.24 -1.34
N ALA A 85 17.28 5.17 -1.02
CA ALA A 85 18.43 4.72 -1.81
C ALA A 85 18.04 4.30 -3.24
N LYS A 86 16.94 3.54 -3.39
CA LYS A 86 16.45 3.12 -4.70
C LYS A 86 16.00 4.31 -5.54
N PHE A 87 15.23 5.21 -4.94
CA PHE A 87 14.72 6.39 -5.64
C PHE A 87 15.83 7.38 -6.01
N ALA A 88 16.83 7.57 -5.14
CA ALA A 88 18.00 8.37 -5.48
C ALA A 88 18.75 7.81 -6.70
N ALA A 89 18.91 6.49 -6.80
CA ALA A 89 19.57 5.85 -7.93
C ALA A 89 18.82 6.00 -9.27
N MET A 90 17.49 6.18 -9.23
CA MET A 90 16.67 6.37 -10.44
C MET A 90 16.80 7.77 -11.05
N ARG A 91 17.25 8.77 -10.27
CA ARG A 91 17.14 10.19 -10.63
C ARG A 91 17.83 10.52 -11.95
N ALA A 92 19.04 10.02 -12.17
CA ALA A 92 19.80 10.29 -13.40
C ALA A 92 19.08 9.74 -14.64
N GLY A 93 18.61 8.49 -14.59
CA GLY A 93 17.88 7.88 -15.70
C GLY A 93 16.55 8.58 -15.99
N LEU A 94 15.81 8.96 -14.94
CA LEU A 94 14.55 9.69 -15.12
C LEU A 94 14.74 11.08 -15.70
N ALA A 95 15.85 11.77 -15.42
CA ALA A 95 16.14 13.06 -16.04
C ALA A 95 16.28 12.95 -17.58
N GLU A 96 16.66 11.77 -18.08
CA GLU A 96 16.78 11.50 -19.53
C GLU A 96 15.46 11.01 -20.14
N THR A 97 14.78 10.05 -19.48
CA THR A 97 13.61 9.38 -20.07
C THR A 97 12.28 10.05 -19.71
N ASN A 98 12.23 10.76 -18.59
CA ASN A 98 11.02 11.34 -18.00
C ASN A 98 11.31 12.67 -17.27
N PRO A 99 11.82 13.71 -17.97
CA PRO A 99 12.29 14.95 -17.33
C PRO A 99 11.20 15.68 -16.53
N ASP A 100 9.91 15.47 -16.84
CA ASP A 100 8.76 16.00 -16.08
C ASP A 100 8.59 15.38 -14.67
N LEU A 101 9.44 14.41 -14.32
CA LEU A 101 9.50 13.74 -13.01
C LEU A 101 10.72 14.18 -12.18
N ASP A 102 11.19 15.41 -12.36
CA ASP A 102 12.34 15.99 -11.65
C ASP A 102 12.21 15.93 -10.10
N ASP A 103 10.99 16.14 -9.59
CA ASP A 103 10.66 16.06 -8.15
C ASP A 103 10.39 14.63 -7.65
N PHE A 104 10.25 13.64 -8.53
CA PHE A 104 9.74 12.32 -8.18
C PHE A 104 10.60 11.57 -7.16
N CYS A 105 11.92 11.81 -7.22
CA CYS A 105 12.92 11.21 -6.34
C CYS A 105 13.22 12.07 -5.10
N ASP A 106 12.54 13.19 -4.89
CA ASP A 106 12.73 14.01 -3.69
C ASP A 106 12.21 13.24 -2.48
N ASP A 107 13.09 12.94 -1.52
CA ASP A 107 12.78 12.05 -0.40
C ASP A 107 12.40 12.83 0.86
N TYR A 108 11.18 12.59 1.35
CA TYR A 108 10.63 13.21 2.55
C TYR A 108 10.56 12.24 3.75
N THR A 109 11.27 11.11 3.71
CA THR A 109 11.33 10.10 4.79
C THR A 109 11.60 10.72 6.16
N ILE A 110 12.58 11.63 6.27
CA ILE A 110 12.93 12.31 7.53
C ILE A 110 11.74 13.08 8.11
N GLY A 111 10.90 13.67 7.25
CA GLY A 111 9.70 14.40 7.67
C GLY A 111 8.63 13.47 8.25
N PHE A 112 8.43 12.30 7.65
CA PHE A 112 7.52 11.28 8.19
C PHE A 112 8.06 10.64 9.48
N GLU A 113 9.36 10.37 9.57
CA GLU A 113 10.00 9.88 10.79
C GLU A 113 9.82 10.88 11.95
N SER A 114 10.08 12.16 11.68
CA SER A 114 9.91 13.23 12.66
C SER A 114 8.47 13.35 13.14
N PHE A 115 7.50 13.19 12.22
CA PHE A 115 6.07 13.19 12.55
C PHE A 115 5.68 11.96 13.39
N SER A 116 6.12 10.76 13.03
CA SER A 116 5.85 9.55 13.82
C SER A 116 6.43 9.66 15.23
N ARG A 117 7.67 10.16 15.36
CA ARG A 117 8.32 10.36 16.66
C ARG A 117 7.59 11.39 17.52
N SER A 118 7.20 12.53 16.95
CA SER A 118 6.49 13.58 17.71
C SER A 118 5.06 13.18 18.11
N THR A 119 4.50 12.16 17.47
CA THR A 119 3.17 11.61 17.78
C THR A 119 3.22 10.25 18.49
N ASN A 120 4.40 9.81 18.94
CA ASN A 120 4.63 8.55 19.65
C ASN A 120 4.13 7.31 18.90
N ARG A 121 4.49 7.20 17.62
CA ARG A 121 4.09 6.11 16.72
C ARG A 121 5.29 5.34 16.22
N GLY A 122 5.04 4.09 15.83
CA GLY A 122 6.01 3.32 15.08
C GLY A 122 6.28 3.95 13.71
N PHE A 123 7.51 3.77 13.24
CA PHE A 123 7.97 4.25 11.95
C PHE A 123 8.77 3.15 11.27
N ARG A 124 8.54 2.99 9.97
CA ARG A 124 9.24 2.00 9.16
C ARG A 124 9.42 2.51 7.74
N VAL A 125 10.49 2.07 7.09
CA VAL A 125 10.73 2.24 5.66
C VAL A 125 10.76 0.85 5.03
N VAL A 126 10.09 0.66 3.90
CA VAL A 126 10.15 -0.60 3.15
C VAL A 126 11.59 -0.82 2.65
N PRO A 127 12.22 -1.98 2.91
CA PRO A 127 13.59 -2.24 2.50
C PRO A 127 13.77 -2.23 0.98
N VAL A 128 14.96 -1.81 0.51
CA VAL A 128 15.31 -1.84 -0.92
C VAL A 128 15.18 -3.23 -1.54
N ALA A 129 15.53 -4.29 -0.79
CA ALA A 129 15.46 -5.67 -1.25
C ALA A 129 14.03 -6.09 -1.67
N VAL A 130 13.00 -5.58 -0.99
CA VAL A 130 11.60 -5.84 -1.37
C VAL A 130 11.30 -5.24 -2.74
N HIS A 131 11.79 -4.04 -3.01
CA HIS A 131 11.59 -3.42 -4.32
C HIS A 131 12.33 -4.17 -5.43
N ASP A 132 13.55 -4.62 -5.18
CA ASP A 132 14.35 -5.33 -6.19
C ASP A 132 13.76 -6.71 -6.50
N GLN A 133 13.31 -7.43 -5.47
CA GLN A 133 12.60 -8.69 -5.65
C GLN A 133 11.28 -8.49 -6.38
N LEU A 134 10.52 -7.43 -6.06
CA LEU A 134 9.26 -7.15 -6.74
C LEU A 134 9.47 -6.83 -8.23
N ASP A 135 10.50 -6.05 -8.59
CA ASP A 135 10.80 -5.77 -10.00
C ASP A 135 11.19 -7.06 -10.75
N HIS A 136 11.94 -7.97 -10.10
CA HIS A 136 12.26 -9.29 -10.63
C HIS A 136 11.01 -10.15 -10.86
N ASP A 137 10.15 -10.26 -9.83
CA ASP A 137 8.91 -11.03 -9.88
C ASP A 137 7.95 -10.52 -10.97
N LEU A 138 7.82 -9.19 -11.08
CA LEU A 138 7.01 -8.57 -12.13
C LEU A 138 7.53 -8.88 -13.53
N GLY A 139 8.84 -9.08 -13.70
CA GLY A 139 9.45 -9.50 -14.97
C GLY A 139 8.82 -10.78 -15.55
N GLY A 140 8.37 -11.70 -14.70
CA GLY A 140 7.64 -12.92 -15.09
C GLY A 140 6.26 -12.66 -15.72
N PHE A 141 5.76 -11.43 -15.64
CA PHE A 141 4.48 -11.01 -16.18
C PHE A 141 4.63 -10.05 -17.37
N SER A 142 5.84 -9.87 -17.90
CA SER A 142 6.11 -9.03 -19.08
C SER A 142 5.45 -7.65 -18.98
N PRO A 143 5.86 -6.79 -18.03
CA PRO A 143 5.34 -5.44 -17.91
C PRO A 143 5.79 -4.59 -19.10
N ASP A 144 4.92 -3.68 -19.55
CA ASP A 144 5.36 -2.56 -20.38
C ASP A 144 6.36 -1.69 -19.60
N PRO A 145 7.23 -0.90 -20.26
CA PRO A 145 8.14 0.00 -19.58
C PRO A 145 7.42 0.88 -18.54
N TYR A 146 7.94 0.89 -17.31
CA TYR A 146 7.34 1.57 -16.17
C TYR A 146 8.41 2.28 -15.34
N VAL A 147 8.01 3.22 -14.50
CA VAL A 147 8.93 3.90 -13.58
C VAL A 147 9.05 3.13 -12.28
N VAL A 148 7.91 2.80 -11.65
CA VAL A 148 7.92 2.07 -10.38
C VAL A 148 6.61 1.33 -10.13
N PRO A 149 6.60 0.21 -9.37
CA PRO A 149 5.35 -0.39 -8.92
C PRO A 149 4.56 0.54 -7.98
N SER A 150 3.25 0.36 -7.91
CA SER A 150 2.35 1.13 -7.06
C SER A 150 2.69 0.92 -5.58
N SER A 151 2.37 1.91 -4.73
CA SER A 151 2.57 1.78 -3.28
C SER A 151 1.82 0.57 -2.71
N GLY A 152 0.65 0.28 -3.29
CA GLY A 152 -0.15 -0.89 -2.92
C GLY A 152 0.59 -2.19 -3.15
N LEU A 153 1.21 -2.36 -4.32
CA LEU A 153 1.92 -3.60 -4.64
C LEU A 153 3.17 -3.79 -3.80
N ILE A 154 3.93 -2.72 -3.54
CA ILE A 154 5.13 -2.78 -2.69
C ILE A 154 4.76 -3.22 -1.28
N VAL A 155 3.68 -2.68 -0.71
CA VAL A 155 3.21 -3.10 0.63
C VAL A 155 2.71 -4.54 0.64
N ILE A 156 2.06 -5.02 -0.42
CA ILE A 156 1.70 -6.43 -0.54
C ILE A 156 2.96 -7.31 -0.51
N ALA A 157 3.96 -6.99 -1.34
CA ALA A 157 5.21 -7.75 -1.42
C ALA A 157 5.95 -7.75 -0.08
N ASP A 158 6.05 -6.58 0.56
CA ASP A 158 6.66 -6.38 1.86
C ASP A 158 5.97 -7.19 2.98
N ILE A 159 4.63 -7.17 3.02
CA ILE A 159 3.88 -7.93 4.02
C ILE A 159 4.08 -9.43 3.82
N LEU A 160 4.03 -9.90 2.57
CA LEU A 160 4.16 -11.33 2.26
C LEU A 160 5.56 -11.90 2.44
N SER A 161 6.59 -11.05 2.45
CA SER A 161 7.99 -11.44 2.64
C SER A 161 8.43 -11.35 4.09
N ASP A 162 8.08 -10.26 4.79
CA ASP A 162 8.74 -9.91 6.05
C ASP A 162 7.78 -9.75 7.25
N ILE A 163 6.46 -9.61 7.04
CA ILE A 163 5.51 -9.27 8.13
C ILE A 163 4.52 -10.38 8.45
N ALA A 164 3.98 -11.04 7.42
CA ALA A 164 3.04 -12.12 7.56
C ALA A 164 3.77 -13.38 8.04
N MET A 165 3.24 -14.00 9.09
CA MET A 165 3.74 -15.24 9.64
C MET A 165 2.93 -16.43 9.13
N ALA A 166 3.48 -17.63 9.30
CA ALA A 166 2.74 -18.86 8.97
C ALA A 166 1.40 -18.89 9.74
N GLY A 167 0.30 -19.02 8.99
CA GLY A 167 -1.06 -19.04 9.53
C GLY A 167 -1.79 -17.70 9.52
N ASP A 168 -1.10 -16.58 9.25
CA ASP A 168 -1.76 -15.30 8.99
C ASP A 168 -2.53 -15.34 7.65
N ASP A 169 -3.63 -14.60 7.60
CA ASP A 169 -4.50 -14.47 6.43
C ASP A 169 -4.38 -13.06 5.86
N VAL A 170 -3.69 -12.93 4.73
CA VAL A 170 -3.48 -11.65 4.05
C VAL A 170 -4.62 -11.40 3.07
N VAL A 171 -5.38 -10.34 3.29
CA VAL A 171 -6.57 -10.01 2.51
C VAL A 171 -6.40 -8.64 1.86
N VAL A 172 -6.71 -8.54 0.56
CA VAL A 172 -6.65 -7.28 -0.19
C VAL A 172 -8.05 -6.80 -0.59
N ALA A 173 -8.31 -5.51 -0.44
CA ALA A 173 -9.55 -4.84 -0.87
C ALA A 173 -9.22 -3.48 -1.52
N GLY A 174 -10.04 -2.99 -2.44
CA GLY A 174 -9.81 -1.65 -3.02
C GLY A 174 -8.66 -1.56 -4.03
N PHE A 175 -8.25 -2.67 -4.64
CA PHE A 175 -7.18 -2.73 -5.65
C PHE A 175 -7.74 -2.77 -7.07
N GLY A 176 -8.04 -1.59 -7.62
CA GLY A 176 -8.50 -1.47 -9.01
C GLY A 176 -7.40 -1.56 -10.08
N HIS A 177 -6.13 -1.43 -9.68
CA HIS A 177 -4.97 -1.37 -10.60
C HIS A 177 -5.17 -0.32 -11.72
N VAL A 178 -5.55 0.89 -11.33
CA VAL A 178 -5.71 2.04 -12.22
C VAL A 178 -5.19 3.29 -11.51
N GLY A 179 -4.73 4.28 -12.27
CA GLY A 179 -4.17 5.51 -11.70
C GLY A 179 -3.06 6.10 -12.55
N TRP A 180 -1.91 6.38 -11.93
CA TRP A 180 -0.77 7.01 -12.60
C TRP A 180 -0.17 6.10 -13.67
N GLN A 181 0.05 6.66 -14.87
CA GLN A 181 0.43 5.92 -16.09
C GLN A 181 1.78 5.19 -15.99
N TRP A 182 2.67 5.60 -15.08
CA TRP A 182 4.00 5.03 -14.93
C TRP A 182 4.07 3.88 -13.91
N HIS A 183 2.91 3.40 -13.45
CA HIS A 183 2.78 2.12 -12.75
C HIS A 183 2.43 0.99 -13.73
N PRO A 184 3.04 -0.20 -13.60
CA PRO A 184 2.83 -1.33 -14.51
C PRO A 184 1.53 -2.10 -14.18
N PHE A 185 0.40 -1.40 -14.04
CA PHE A 185 -0.84 -1.94 -13.45
C PHE A 185 -1.34 -3.26 -14.06
N ALA A 186 -1.19 -3.46 -15.36
CA ALA A 186 -1.57 -4.71 -16.01
C ALA A 186 -0.73 -5.91 -15.54
N ALA A 187 0.57 -5.71 -15.29
CA ALA A 187 1.43 -6.73 -14.69
C ALA A 187 1.16 -6.87 -13.19
N GLU A 188 0.94 -5.77 -12.46
CA GLU A 188 0.58 -5.81 -11.03
C GLU A 188 -0.67 -6.64 -10.78
N ARG A 189 -1.71 -6.45 -11.62
CA ARG A 189 -2.96 -7.21 -11.53
C ARG A 189 -2.70 -8.70 -11.70
N ARG A 190 -1.95 -9.09 -12.73
CA ARG A 190 -1.62 -10.49 -13.02
C ARG A 190 -0.80 -11.13 -11.90
N TYR A 191 0.15 -10.38 -11.32
CA TYR A 191 0.93 -10.84 -10.18
C TYR A 191 0.05 -11.06 -8.94
N VAL A 192 -0.82 -10.11 -8.59
CA VAL A 192 -1.76 -10.27 -7.46
C VAL A 192 -2.74 -11.42 -7.71
N ASP A 193 -3.19 -11.63 -8.94
CA ASP A 193 -4.04 -12.77 -9.30
C ASP A 193 -3.30 -14.11 -9.12
N ALA A 194 -2.02 -14.19 -9.48
CA ALA A 194 -1.18 -15.37 -9.23
C ALA A 194 -0.95 -15.64 -7.72
N LEU A 195 -0.74 -14.58 -6.93
CA LEU A 195 -0.65 -14.69 -5.47
C LEU A 195 -1.97 -15.19 -4.87
N ALA A 196 -3.11 -14.72 -5.37
CA ALA A 196 -4.42 -15.20 -4.94
C ALA A 196 -4.64 -16.67 -5.32
N ALA A 197 -4.32 -17.05 -6.55
CA ALA A 197 -4.47 -18.42 -7.05
C ALA A 197 -3.59 -19.43 -6.30
N SER A 198 -2.42 -19.00 -5.83
CA SER A 198 -1.51 -19.81 -5.00
C SER A 198 -1.84 -19.79 -3.51
N GLY A 199 -2.91 -19.10 -3.09
CA GLY A 199 -3.34 -18.99 -1.70
C GLY A 199 -2.43 -18.14 -0.81
N ARG A 200 -1.51 -17.35 -1.39
CA ARG A 200 -0.62 -16.45 -0.64
C ARG A 200 -1.36 -15.22 -0.09
N LEU A 201 -2.44 -14.82 -0.75
CA LEU A 201 -3.38 -13.80 -0.28
C LEU A 201 -4.79 -14.14 -0.74
N ARG A 202 -5.79 -13.43 -0.23
CA ARG A 202 -7.16 -13.48 -0.74
C ARG A 202 -7.65 -12.10 -1.13
N ARG A 203 -8.53 -12.04 -2.13
CA ARG A 203 -9.29 -10.82 -2.44
C ARG A 203 -10.54 -10.79 -1.56
N LEU A 204 -10.86 -9.63 -1.01
CA LEU A 204 -12.14 -9.43 -0.34
C LEU A 204 -13.24 -9.39 -1.40
N HIS A 205 -14.12 -10.39 -1.39
CA HIS A 205 -15.26 -10.46 -2.29
C HIS A 205 -16.51 -9.85 -1.62
N PRO A 206 -17.49 -9.38 -2.41
CA PRO A 206 -18.78 -8.99 -1.86
C PRO A 206 -19.35 -10.12 -1.01
N LEU A 207 -19.93 -9.79 0.14
CA LEU A 207 -20.73 -10.75 0.88
C LEU A 207 -21.94 -11.07 -0.02
N SER A 208 -22.00 -12.29 -0.55
CA SER A 208 -23.22 -12.78 -1.18
C SER A 208 -24.33 -12.64 -0.13
N SER A 209 -25.37 -11.87 -0.44
CA SER A 209 -26.59 -11.87 0.36
C SER A 209 -27.15 -13.30 0.25
N SER A 210 -26.80 -14.16 1.20
CA SER A 210 -27.52 -15.40 1.39
C SER A 210 -28.92 -15.00 1.84
N SER A 211 -29.84 -14.94 0.88
CA SER A 211 -31.27 -14.95 1.13
C SER A 211 -31.59 -16.20 1.95
N GLN A 212 -31.62 -16.04 3.26
CA GLN A 212 -32.32 -16.93 4.18
C GLN A 212 -33.82 -16.58 4.10
N GLY A 213 -34.65 -17.58 3.84
CA GLY A 213 -36.11 -17.54 3.88
C GLY A 213 -36.75 -17.72 2.50
N ALA A 214 -37.51 -18.78 2.22
CA ALA A 214 -38.24 -19.72 3.07
C ALA A 214 -38.30 -21.12 2.45
#